data_AF-A0A2M9J9L6-F1
#
_entry.id   AF-A0A2M9J9L6-F1
#
_cell.length_a   1.000
_cell.length_b   1.000
_cell.length_c   1.000
_cell.angle_alpha   90.00
_cell.angle_beta   90.00
_cell.angle_gamma   90.00
#
_symmetry.space_group_name_H-M   'P 1'
#
loop_
_entity.id
_entity.type
_entity.pdbx_description
1 polymer ?
#
loop_
_entity_poly.entity_id
_entity_poly.type
_entity_poly.pdbx_seq_one_letter_code
_entity_poly.pdbx_strand_id
1 'polypeptide(L)'
;MPTARFFFDAGSGVVLWAAPEDQEAWGYAVDLDRLPISHHLRDDLSSLIDRYDTSLNWDYPLDPGPWRAAECHDFNEAVRQALGCLRTELGPAWRIHDETSALHEDPDLDRYLADPAGFVRADPRG
;
A
#
# COMPACT_ATOMS: atom_id res chain seq x y z
N MET A 1 18.03 -14.33 9.91
CA MET A 1 17.92 -13.16 9.02
C MET A 1 16.45 -12.81 8.99
N PRO A 2 16.07 -11.62 9.47
CA PRO A 2 14.67 -11.23 9.54
C PRO A 2 14.02 -11.18 8.16
N THR A 3 12.78 -11.62 8.10
CA THR A 3 11.95 -11.63 6.91
C THR A 3 10.69 -10.80 7.16
N ALA A 4 10.35 -9.96 6.20
CA ALA A 4 9.14 -9.17 6.25
C ALA A 4 8.45 -9.08 4.88
N ARG A 5 7.14 -8.89 4.92
CA ARG A 5 6.26 -8.71 3.77
C ARG A 5 5.92 -7.23 3.66
N PHE A 6 6.08 -6.69 2.46
CA PHE A 6 5.82 -5.29 2.15
C PHE A 6 4.49 -5.21 1.41
N PHE A 7 3.46 -4.68 2.07
CA PHE A 7 2.13 -4.45 1.48
C PHE A 7 1.35 -3.44 2.34
N PHE A 8 0.37 -2.79 1.74
CA PHE A 8 -0.50 -1.84 2.41
C PHE A 8 -1.75 -2.54 2.93
N ASP A 9 -2.14 -2.21 4.17
CA ASP A 9 -3.43 -2.56 4.74
C ASP A 9 -4.15 -1.26 5.14
N ALA A 10 -5.40 -1.12 4.71
CA ALA A 10 -6.15 0.12 4.79
C ALA A 10 -6.32 0.58 6.25
N GLY A 11 -5.91 1.81 6.56
CA GLY A 11 -6.02 2.39 7.90
C GLY A 11 -5.12 1.75 8.96
N SER A 12 -4.22 0.84 8.57
CA SER A 12 -3.30 0.18 9.51
C SER A 12 -2.16 1.08 9.98
N GLY A 13 -1.83 2.13 9.22
CA GLY A 13 -0.70 3.02 9.50
C GLY A 13 0.67 2.38 9.30
N VAL A 14 0.75 1.19 8.70
CA VAL A 14 1.99 0.43 8.51
C VAL A 14 2.07 -0.20 7.12
N VAL A 15 3.29 -0.50 6.65
CA VAL A 15 3.54 -1.09 5.33
C VAL A 15 4.43 -2.33 5.36
N LEU A 16 4.98 -2.66 6.53
CA LEU A 16 5.94 -3.75 6.69
C LEU A 16 5.51 -4.70 7.81
N TRP A 17 5.39 -5.98 7.46
CA TRP A 17 4.79 -7.01 8.32
C TRP A 17 5.78 -8.14 8.53
N ALA A 18 6.09 -8.46 9.79
CA ALA A 18 7.05 -9.51 10.08
C ALA A 18 6.50 -10.89 9.65
N ALA A 19 7.39 -11.73 9.11
CA ALA A 19 7.07 -13.15 8.90
C ALA A 19 6.78 -13.82 10.25
N PRO A 20 5.92 -14.85 10.31
CA PRO A 20 5.53 -15.51 11.57
C PRO A 20 6.70 -15.87 12.48
N GLU A 21 7.82 -16.32 11.92
CA GLU A 21 9.04 -16.67 12.63
C GLU A 21 9.80 -15.48 13.26
N ASP A 22 9.55 -14.26 12.81
CA ASP A 22 10.22 -13.03 13.25
C ASP A 22 9.33 -12.13 14.13
N GLN A 23 8.06 -12.47 14.30
CA GLN A 23 7.08 -11.66 15.04
C GLN A 23 7.41 -11.49 16.52
N GLU A 24 8.07 -12.47 17.15
CA GLU A 24 8.48 -12.36 18.56
C GLU A 24 9.52 -11.24 18.76
N ALA A 25 10.41 -11.02 17.79
CA ALA A 25 11.46 -10.01 17.86
C ALA A 25 11.02 -8.63 17.35
N TRP A 26 10.14 -8.61 16.34
CA TRP A 26 9.79 -7.39 15.62
C TRP A 26 8.34 -6.93 15.80
N GLY A 27 7.47 -7.76 16.37
CA GLY A 27 6.03 -7.56 16.39
C GLY A 27 5.37 -8.02 15.09
N TYR A 28 4.04 -7.98 15.04
CA TYR A 28 3.28 -8.32 13.81
C TYR A 28 3.55 -7.29 12.70
N ALA A 29 3.48 -6.00 13.05
CA ALA A 29 3.89 -4.90 12.20
C ALA A 29 5.30 -4.44 12.63
N VAL A 30 6.19 -4.27 11.65
CA VAL A 30 7.54 -3.80 11.88
C VAL A 30 7.54 -2.28 11.99
N ASP A 31 7.96 -1.78 13.14
CA ASP A 31 8.13 -0.35 13.37
C ASP A 31 9.32 0.20 12.55
N LEU A 32 9.03 1.15 11.66
CA LEU A 32 10.03 1.78 10.78
C LEU A 32 11.07 2.60 11.56
N ASP A 33 10.76 3.06 12.78
CA ASP A 33 11.72 3.76 13.64
C ASP A 33 12.81 2.85 14.19
N ARG A 34 12.56 1.53 14.22
CA ARG A 34 13.54 0.52 14.66
C ARG A 34 14.47 0.08 13.53
N LEU A 35 14.18 0.44 12.28
CA LEU A 35 14.98 0.03 11.13
C LEU A 35 16.17 1.00 10.92
N PRO A 36 17.33 0.48 10.50
CA PRO A 36 18.50 1.28 10.17
C PRO A 36 18.37 1.92 8.77
N ILE A 37 17.26 2.60 8.53
CA ILE A 37 16.97 3.33 7.29
C ILE A 37 17.08 4.84 7.50
N SER A 38 17.27 5.57 6.41
CA SER A 38 17.32 7.02 6.39
C SER A 38 15.98 7.63 6.81
N HIS A 39 16.04 8.82 7.42
CA HIS A 39 14.85 9.59 7.75
C HIS A 39 14.00 9.90 6.51
N HIS A 40 14.66 10.22 5.39
CA HIS A 40 13.97 10.47 4.12
C HIS A 40 13.13 9.27 3.67
N LEU A 41 13.71 8.06 3.67
CA LEU A 41 12.97 6.86 3.28
C LEU A 41 11.82 6.57 4.25
N ARG A 42 12.01 6.84 5.54
CA ARG A 42 10.94 6.68 6.54
C ARG A 42 9.77 7.63 6.24
N ASP A 43 10.06 8.90 5.98
CA ASP A 43 9.06 9.91 5.64
C ASP A 43 8.34 9.57 4.33
N ASP A 44 9.06 9.06 3.33
CA ASP A 44 8.48 8.58 2.07
C ASP A 44 7.51 7.42 2.30
N LEU A 45 7.90 6.43 3.11
CA LEU A 45 7.05 5.28 3.44
C LEU A 45 5.80 5.71 4.22
N SER A 46 5.94 6.61 5.20
CA SER A 46 4.80 7.19 5.92
C SER A 46 3.88 7.95 4.98
N SER A 47 4.41 8.76 4.07
CA SER A 47 3.60 9.48 3.07
C SER A 47 2.88 8.51 2.12
N LEU A 48 3.51 7.40 1.74
CA LEU A 48 2.86 6.37 0.92
C LEU A 48 1.71 5.67 1.66
N ILE A 49 1.87 5.40 2.95
CA ILE A 49 0.80 4.84 3.80
C ILE A 49 -0.40 5.79 3.81
N ASP A 50 -0.17 7.07 4.13
CA ASP A 50 -1.24 8.07 4.18
C ASP A 50 -1.93 8.24 2.81
N ARG A 51 -1.13 8.23 1.72
CA ARG A 51 -1.67 8.31 0.35
C ARG A 51 -2.50 7.08 0.00
N TYR A 52 -2.06 5.87 0.35
CA TYR A 52 -2.80 4.64 0.07
C TYR A 52 -4.21 4.70 0.65
N ASP A 53 -4.36 5.21 1.87
CA ASP A 53 -5.68 5.35 2.48
C ASP A 53 -6.60 6.27 1.64
N THR A 54 -6.06 7.30 0.99
CA THR A 54 -6.87 8.16 0.10
C THR A 54 -7.29 7.49 -1.22
N SER A 55 -6.72 6.33 -1.58
CA SER A 55 -7.10 5.60 -2.79
C SER A 55 -8.40 4.82 -2.61
N LEU A 56 -8.92 4.72 -1.39
CA LEU A 56 -10.07 3.91 -1.04
C LEU A 56 -11.34 4.75 -0.87
N ASN A 57 -12.48 4.14 -1.19
CA ASN A 57 -13.77 4.70 -0.85
C ASN A 57 -14.13 4.31 0.59
N TRP A 58 -13.86 5.21 1.54
CA TRP A 58 -14.13 4.95 2.96
C TRP A 58 -15.61 4.97 3.32
N ASP A 59 -16.45 5.66 2.54
CA ASP A 59 -17.90 5.67 2.76
C ASP A 59 -18.49 4.30 2.43
N TYR A 60 -18.02 3.68 1.33
CA TYR A 60 -18.38 2.32 0.97
C TYR A 60 -17.24 1.61 0.22
N PRO A 61 -16.46 0.72 0.88
CA PRO A 61 -15.30 0.08 0.27
C PRO A 61 -15.58 -0.81 -0.95
N LEU A 62 -16.84 -1.19 -1.16
CA LEU A 62 -17.27 -1.93 -2.34
C LEU A 62 -17.57 -1.02 -3.53
N ASP A 63 -17.54 0.29 -3.39
CA ASP A 63 -17.63 1.22 -4.51
C ASP A 63 -16.24 1.58 -5.04
N PRO A 64 -16.16 2.11 -6.28
CA PRO A 64 -14.93 2.62 -6.85
C PRO A 64 -14.19 3.58 -5.92
N GLY A 65 -12.87 3.35 -5.78
CA GLY A 65 -11.97 4.31 -5.16
C GLY A 65 -11.85 5.59 -6.01
N PRO A 66 -11.54 6.74 -5.40
CA PRO A 66 -11.59 8.03 -6.10
C PRO A 66 -10.46 8.25 -7.11
N TRP A 67 -9.39 7.44 -7.06
CA TRP A 67 -8.19 7.66 -7.85
C TRP A 67 -8.37 7.32 -9.32
N ARG A 68 -7.91 8.24 -10.17
CA ARG A 68 -7.79 8.03 -11.61
C ARG A 68 -6.53 7.28 -11.98
N ALA A 69 -6.46 6.80 -13.21
CA ALA A 69 -5.37 5.99 -13.72
C ALA A 69 -3.99 6.66 -13.56
N ALA A 70 -3.93 7.98 -13.71
CA ALA A 70 -2.71 8.75 -13.49
C ALA A 70 -2.23 8.69 -12.02
N GLU A 71 -3.13 8.86 -11.06
CA GLU A 71 -2.81 8.81 -9.63
C GLU A 71 -2.39 7.40 -9.21
N CYS A 72 -3.09 6.38 -9.70
CA CYS A 72 -2.69 4.98 -9.49
C CYS A 72 -1.30 4.68 -10.06
N HIS A 73 -1.00 5.18 -11.27
CA HIS A 73 0.31 5.01 -11.90
C HIS A 73 1.42 5.68 -11.08
N ASP A 74 1.24 6.95 -10.73
CA ASP A 74 2.22 7.72 -9.96
C ASP A 74 2.48 7.10 -8.59
N PHE A 75 1.43 6.57 -7.94
CA PHE A 75 1.59 5.85 -6.68
C PHE A 75 2.35 4.54 -6.85
N ASN A 76 1.99 3.71 -7.83
CA ASN A 76 2.67 2.44 -8.06
C ASN A 76 4.17 2.63 -8.36
N GLU A 77 4.53 3.67 -9.12
CA GLU A 77 5.94 4.01 -9.35
C GLU A 77 6.66 4.45 -8.07
N ALA A 78 6.02 5.30 -7.26
CA ALA A 78 6.58 5.72 -5.98
C ALA A 78 6.80 4.54 -5.01
N VAL A 79 5.85 3.60 -4.96
CA VAL A 79 5.98 2.35 -4.18
C VAL A 79 7.17 1.52 -4.64
N ARG A 80 7.34 1.32 -5.95
CA ARG A 80 8.46 0.57 -6.52
C ARG A 80 9.80 1.20 -6.16
N GLN A 81 9.88 2.54 -6.23
CA GLN A 81 11.08 3.29 -5.87
C GLN A 81 11.39 3.14 -4.37
N ALA A 82 10.41 3.38 -3.50
CA ALA A 82 10.59 3.27 -2.06
C ALA A 82 10.99 1.85 -1.63
N LEU A 83 10.38 0.81 -2.22
CA LEU A 83 10.76 -0.58 -1.96
C LEU A 83 12.19 -0.89 -2.43
N GLY A 84 12.62 -0.32 -3.55
CA GLY A 84 14.00 -0.42 -4.04
C GLY A 84 15.00 0.22 -3.07
N CYS A 85 14.69 1.41 -2.56
CA CYS A 85 15.48 2.10 -1.54
C CYS A 85 15.53 1.29 -0.24
N LEU A 86 14.39 0.78 0.24
CA LEU A 86 14.30 -0.05 1.44
C LEU A 86 15.18 -1.29 1.36
N ARG A 87 15.13 -2.02 0.24
CA ARG A 87 16.00 -3.18 0.01
C ARG A 87 17.48 -2.81 -0.05
N THR A 88 17.79 -1.64 -0.59
CA THR A 88 19.18 -1.17 -0.71
C THR A 88 19.75 -0.76 0.65
N GLU A 89 19.00 0.00 1.43
CA GLU A 89 19.44 0.49 2.75
C GLU A 89 19.52 -0.63 3.79
N LEU A 90 18.54 -1.54 3.83
CA LEU A 90 18.60 -2.71 4.72
C LEU A 90 19.63 -3.74 4.24
N GLY A 91 19.92 -3.75 2.94
CA GLY A 91 20.88 -4.64 2.32
C GLY A 91 20.56 -6.13 2.56
N PRO A 92 21.58 -7.00 2.55
CA PRO A 92 21.39 -8.45 2.71
C PRO A 92 21.05 -8.86 4.15
N ALA A 93 20.98 -7.92 5.10
CA ALA A 93 20.62 -8.22 6.49
C ALA A 93 19.13 -8.53 6.65
N TRP A 94 18.30 -8.16 5.66
CA TRP A 94 16.86 -8.37 5.64
C TRP A 94 16.41 -9.04 4.35
N ARG A 95 15.32 -9.80 4.45
CA ARG A 95 14.58 -10.32 3.30
C ARG A 95 13.21 -9.65 3.23
N ILE A 96 13.02 -8.81 2.22
CA ILE A 96 11.76 -8.09 2.00
C ILE A 96 11.01 -8.67 0.80
N HIS A 97 9.86 -9.28 1.06
CA HIS A 97 8.94 -9.81 0.05
C HIS A 97 7.99 -8.70 -0.41
N ASP A 98 7.88 -8.51 -1.72
CA ASP A 98 6.87 -7.60 -2.28
C ASP A 98 5.54 -8.36 -2.38
N GLU A 99 4.56 -7.93 -1.60
CA GLU A 99 3.19 -8.44 -1.65
C GLU A 99 2.21 -7.31 -1.97
N THR A 100 2.70 -6.19 -2.50
CA THR A 100 1.84 -5.09 -2.94
C THR A 100 1.01 -5.50 -4.14
N SER A 101 -0.26 -5.08 -4.13
CA SER A 101 -1.11 -5.12 -5.31
C SER A 101 -1.05 -3.77 -6.01
N ALA A 102 -0.72 -3.78 -7.30
CA ALA A 102 -0.71 -2.55 -8.09
C ALA A 102 -2.13 -1.98 -8.18
N LEU A 103 -2.27 -0.69 -7.88
CA LEU A 103 -3.54 0.02 -7.98
C LEU A 103 -3.86 0.30 -9.45
N HIS A 104 -5.15 0.24 -9.78
CA HIS A 104 -5.67 0.57 -11.09
C HIS A 104 -6.97 1.36 -10.90
N GLU A 105 -7.25 2.27 -11.82
CA GLU A 105 -8.56 2.94 -11.86
C GLU A 105 -9.66 1.88 -11.97
N ASP A 106 -10.69 2.04 -11.15
CA ASP A 106 -11.85 1.17 -11.23
C ASP A 106 -12.59 1.44 -12.56
N PRO A 107 -12.87 0.42 -13.38
CA PRO A 107 -13.53 0.60 -14.68
C PRO A 107 -14.92 1.24 -14.57
N ASP A 108 -15.57 1.14 -13.41
CA ASP A 108 -16.88 1.73 -13.14
C ASP A 108 -16.79 3.14 -12.52
N LEU A 109 -15.60 3.71 -12.31
CA LEU A 109 -15.41 5.00 -11.64
C LEU A 109 -16.13 6.15 -12.33
N ASP A 110 -16.10 6.21 -13.66
CA ASP A 110 -16.86 7.23 -14.41
C ASP A 110 -18.37 7.12 -14.18
N ARG A 111 -18.91 5.90 -14.09
CA ARG A 111 -20.32 5.68 -13.79
C ARG A 111 -20.64 6.08 -12.36
N TYR A 112 -19.76 5.73 -11.41
CA TYR A 112 -19.89 6.11 -10.01
C TYR A 112 -19.90 7.63 -9.84
N LEU A 113 -18.96 8.35 -10.45
CA LEU A 113 -18.87 9.80 -10.30
C LEU A 113 -20.01 10.56 -11.00
N ALA A 114 -20.64 9.97 -12.02
CA ALA A 114 -21.80 10.56 -12.69
C ALA A 114 -23.08 10.51 -11.83
N ASP A 115 -23.29 9.43 -11.07
CA ASP A 115 -24.42 9.28 -10.14
C ASP A 115 -24.06 8.32 -8.99
N PRO A 116 -23.42 8.83 -7.91
CA PRO A 116 -23.02 8.00 -6.77
C PRO A 116 -24.22 7.39 -6.04
N ALA A 117 -25.36 8.10 -5.97
CA ALA A 117 -26.54 7.67 -5.22
C ALA A 117 -27.30 6.53 -5.92
N GLY A 118 -27.26 6.50 -7.25
CA GLY A 118 -27.85 5.44 -8.07
C GLY A 118 -26.87 4.35 -8.50
N PHE A 119 -25.62 4.38 -8.04
CA PHE A 119 -24.59 3.47 -8.51
C PHE A 119 -24.86 2.02 -8.10
N VAL A 120 -24.75 1.12 -9.07
CA VAL A 120 -24.75 -0.33 -8.87
C VAL A 120 -23.55 -0.87 -9.63
N ARG A 121 -22.68 -1.66 -8.98
CA ARG A 121 -21.56 -2.33 -9.66
C ARG A 121 -22.07 -3.27 -10.74
N ALA A 122 -21.39 -3.32 -11.88
CA ALA A 122 -21.71 -4.31 -12.90
C ALA A 122 -21.34 -5.70 -12.35
N ASP A 123 -22.25 -6.68 -12.43
CA ASP A 123 -21.94 -8.05 -12.02
C ASP A 123 -20.80 -8.57 -12.91
N PRO A 124 -19.66 -9.03 -12.34
CA PRO A 124 -18.59 -9.64 -13.13
C PRO A 124 -19.00 -10.95 -13.81
N ARG A 125 -20.22 -11.47 -13.57
CA ARG A 125 -20.81 -12.64 -14.22
C ARG A 125 -21.98 -12.25 -15.14
N GLY A 126 -21.70 -11.44 -16.17
CA GLY A 126 -22.57 -11.25 -17.32
C GLY A 126 -22.36 -12.34 -18.37
#